data_AF-A0A5D8Z9I6-F1
#
_entry.id   AF-A0A5D8Z9I6-F1
#
_cell.length_a   1.000
_cell.length_b   1.000
_cell.length_c   1.000
_cell.angle_alpha   90.00
_cell.angle_beta   90.00
_cell.angle_gamma   90.00
#
_symmetry.space_group_name_H-M   'P 1'
#
loop_
_entity.id
_entity.type
_entity.pdbx_description
1 polymer ?
#
loop_
_entity_poly.entity_id
_entity_poly.type
_entity_poly.pdbx_seq_one_letter_code
_entity_poly.pdbx_strand_id
1 'polypeptide(L)'
;MNWHVYSIGPIDYGWHQLRTVRETLEVSAVPCEGSDPREGLDSAASMAFLQSWASAKEAALKAGWQGGFRLEPRVFWLPDELQMAHGFVFKQDHNGATFVASPQPLPHLAALATA
;
A
#
# COMPACT_ATOMS: atom_id res chain seq x y z
N MET A 1 -6.38 7.47 8.49
CA MET A 1 -7.05 6.42 7.69
C MET A 1 -7.43 5.27 8.60
N ASN A 2 -8.57 4.63 8.36
CA ASN A 2 -8.94 3.39 9.02
C ASN A 2 -8.55 2.23 8.09
N TRP A 3 -7.54 1.44 8.45
CA TRP A 3 -7.01 0.39 7.59
C TRP A 3 -7.73 -0.94 7.83
N HIS A 4 -8.21 -1.56 6.76
CA HIS A 4 -8.59 -2.97 6.75
C HIS A 4 -7.34 -3.80 6.48
N VAL A 5 -6.87 -4.52 7.50
CA VAL A 5 -5.65 -5.32 7.39
C VAL A 5 -5.98 -6.81 7.31
N TYR A 6 -5.37 -7.47 6.34
CA TYR A 6 -5.49 -8.91 6.11
C TYR A 6 -4.11 -9.56 6.18
N SER A 7 -4.03 -10.71 6.84
CA SER A 7 -2.89 -11.62 6.77
C SER A 7 -3.34 -12.85 5.98
N ILE A 8 -2.70 -13.08 4.83
CA ILE A 8 -3.02 -14.19 3.93
C ILE A 8 -1.76 -14.98 3.59
N GLY A 9 -1.95 -16.09 2.88
CA GLY A 9 -0.85 -16.92 2.39
C GLY A 9 0.18 -16.15 1.55
N PRO A 10 1.39 -16.72 1.37
CA PRO A 10 2.43 -16.10 0.55
C PRO A 10 1.96 -15.86 -0.90
N ILE A 11 2.14 -14.63 -1.39
CA ILE A 11 1.96 -14.31 -2.81
C ILE A 11 3.35 -14.28 -3.47
N ASP A 12 3.59 -15.19 -4.41
CA ASP A 12 4.84 -15.26 -5.18
C ASP A 12 4.66 -14.78 -6.63
N TYR A 13 3.48 -15.00 -7.21
CA TYR A 13 3.18 -14.63 -8.60
C TYR A 13 2.60 -13.22 -8.69
N GLY A 14 3.04 -12.45 -9.69
CA GLY A 14 2.50 -11.11 -9.98
C GLY A 14 3.00 -9.99 -9.05
N TRP A 15 3.82 -10.27 -8.05
CA TRP A 15 4.32 -9.27 -7.09
C TRP A 15 4.95 -8.04 -7.75
N HIS A 16 5.71 -8.27 -8.82
CA HIS A 16 6.44 -7.22 -9.55
C HIS A 16 5.57 -6.43 -10.54
N GLN A 17 4.28 -6.78 -10.71
CA GLN A 17 3.36 -5.98 -11.52
C GLN A 17 2.93 -4.69 -10.80
N LEU A 18 3.10 -4.63 -9.47
CA LEU A 18 2.81 -3.47 -8.66
C LEU A 18 4.06 -2.62 -8.46
N ARG A 19 3.87 -1.30 -8.43
CA ARG A 19 4.93 -0.36 -8.07
C ARG A 19 5.33 -0.53 -6.62
N THR A 20 6.61 -0.30 -6.34
CA THR A 20 7.11 -0.19 -4.97
C THR A 20 6.61 1.10 -4.33
N VAL A 21 6.73 1.19 -3.00
CA VAL A 21 6.49 2.44 -2.26
C VAL A 21 7.41 3.56 -2.75
N ARG A 22 8.66 3.22 -3.10
CA ARG A 22 9.65 4.18 -3.64
C ARG A 22 9.25 4.69 -5.01
N GLU A 23 8.95 3.79 -5.95
CA GLU A 23 8.52 4.14 -7.31
C GLU A 23 7.23 4.97 -7.29
N THR A 24 6.32 4.68 -6.35
CA THR A 24 5.08 5.46 -6.20
C THR A 24 5.36 6.88 -5.72
N LEU A 25 6.27 7.06 -4.77
CA LEU A 25 6.71 8.37 -4.29
C LEU A 25 7.30 9.23 -5.42
N GLU A 26 8.17 8.62 -6.23
CA GLU A 26 8.81 9.28 -7.37
C GLU A 26 7.77 9.79 -8.38
N VAL A 27 6.71 9.01 -8.63
CA VAL A 27 5.64 9.42 -9.54
C VAL A 27 4.70 10.45 -8.91
N SER A 28 4.37 10.35 -7.62
CA SER A 28 3.53 11.34 -6.93
C SER A 28 4.18 12.73 -6.80
N ALA A 29 5.49 12.80 -6.98
CA ALA A 29 6.23 14.07 -7.03
C ALA A 29 6.12 14.78 -8.40
N VAL A 30 5.58 14.10 -9.42
CA VAL A 30 5.36 14.65 -10.76
C VAL A 30 3.92 15.17 -10.87
N PRO A 31 3.71 16.41 -11.33
CA PRO A 31 2.36 16.93 -11.56
C PRO A 31 1.57 16.02 -12.52
N CYS A 32 0.29 15.79 -12.25
CA CYS A 32 -0.59 14.99 -13.10
C CYS A 32 -0.61 15.49 -14.56
N GLU A 33 -0.98 14.60 -15.50
CA GLU A 33 -1.20 15.01 -16.89
C GLU A 33 -2.22 16.16 -16.95
N GLY A 34 -1.81 17.32 -17.46
CA GLY A 34 -2.62 18.54 -17.52
C GLY A 34 -2.34 19.59 -16.44
N SER A 35 -1.48 19.31 -15.45
CA SER A 35 -1.02 20.31 -14.47
C SER A 35 -0.01 21.27 -15.10
N ASP A 36 0.01 22.54 -14.69
CA ASP A 36 1.03 23.48 -15.15
C ASP A 36 2.41 23.03 -14.60
N PRO A 37 3.43 22.81 -15.44
CA PRO A 37 4.78 22.45 -15.00
C PRO A 37 5.40 23.42 -13.97
N ARG A 38 4.84 24.62 -13.82
CA ARG A 38 5.23 25.64 -12.84
C ARG A 38 4.68 25.41 -11.43
N GLU A 39 3.72 24.49 -11.24
CA GLU A 39 3.15 24.19 -9.92
C GLU A 39 4.12 23.46 -8.97
N GLY A 40 5.29 23.06 -9.48
CA GLY A 40 6.38 22.52 -8.67
C GLY A 40 6.08 21.12 -8.14
N LEU A 41 6.95 20.64 -7.26
CA LEU A 41 6.80 19.34 -6.61
C LEU A 41 5.64 19.42 -5.61
N ASP A 42 4.62 18.55 -5.73
CA ASP A 42 3.57 18.44 -4.71
C ASP A 42 4.11 17.74 -3.45
N SER A 43 4.78 18.54 -2.64
CA SER A 43 5.32 18.13 -1.34
C SER A 43 4.22 17.72 -0.35
N ALA A 44 3.01 18.26 -0.48
CA ALA A 44 1.90 17.93 0.41
C ALA A 44 1.38 16.53 0.12
N ALA A 45 1.18 16.17 -1.15
CA ALA A 45 0.78 14.82 -1.55
C ALA A 45 1.84 13.78 -1.18
N SER A 46 3.11 14.08 -1.42
CA SER A 46 4.23 13.20 -1.05
C SER A 46 4.27 12.94 0.47
N MET A 47 4.09 13.99 1.28
CA MET A 47 4.03 13.88 2.74
C MET A 47 2.80 13.10 3.21
N ALA A 48 1.63 13.35 2.62
CA ALA A 48 0.40 12.61 2.93
C ALA A 48 0.57 11.11 2.60
N PHE A 49 1.21 10.78 1.47
CA PHE A 49 1.53 9.40 1.12
C PHE A 49 2.48 8.77 2.13
N LEU A 50 3.56 9.44 2.55
CA LEU A 50 4.47 8.93 3.59
C LEU A 50 3.77 8.70 4.94
N GLN A 51 2.88 9.62 5.34
CA GLN A 51 2.07 9.47 6.55
C GLN A 51 1.12 8.27 6.44
N SER A 52 0.49 8.08 5.29
CA SER A 52 -0.37 6.92 5.04
C SER A 52 0.43 5.62 5.14
N TRP A 53 1.64 5.57 4.58
CA TRP A 53 2.54 4.42 4.65
C TRP A 53 2.95 4.10 6.10
N ALA A 54 3.30 5.12 6.88
CA ALA A 54 3.60 4.94 8.31
C ALA A 54 2.40 4.36 9.06
N SER A 55 1.20 4.92 8.85
CA SER A 55 -0.02 4.46 9.52
C SER A 55 -0.45 3.04 9.09
N ALA A 56 -0.21 2.64 7.84
CA ALA A 56 -0.49 1.29 7.35
C ALA A 56 0.42 0.26 8.01
N LYS A 57 1.71 0.58 8.19
CA LYS A 57 2.65 -0.26 8.94
C LYS A 57 2.22 -0.43 10.39
N GLU A 58 1.80 0.64 11.06
CA GLU A 58 1.28 0.56 12.43
C GLU A 58 0.03 -0.32 12.53
N ALA A 59 -0.89 -0.21 11.57
CA ALA A 59 -2.07 -1.07 11.51
C ALA A 59 -1.68 -2.54 11.30
N ALA A 60 -0.69 -2.83 10.46
CA ALA A 60 -0.24 -4.20 10.26
C ALA A 60 0.53 -4.78 11.44
N LEU A 61 1.33 -3.97 12.15
CA LEU A 61 1.93 -4.39 13.42
C LEU A 61 0.85 -4.85 14.42
N LYS A 62 -0.25 -4.10 14.51
CA LYS A 62 -1.41 -4.47 15.35
C LYS A 62 -2.12 -5.75 14.85
N ALA A 63 -2.04 -6.04 13.55
CA ALA A 63 -2.59 -7.23 12.92
C ALA A 63 -1.64 -8.44 12.93
N GLY A 64 -0.47 -8.34 13.57
CA GLY A 64 0.48 -9.45 13.74
C GLY A 64 1.67 -9.46 12.79
N TRP A 65 1.86 -8.44 11.96
CA TRP A 65 3.12 -8.28 11.20
C TRP A 65 4.27 -7.97 12.15
N GLN A 66 5.45 -8.54 11.87
CA GLN A 66 6.61 -8.48 12.77
C GLN A 66 7.65 -7.40 12.40
N GLY A 67 7.36 -6.54 11.44
CA GLY A 67 8.23 -5.41 11.09
C GLY A 67 9.30 -5.69 10.02
N GLY A 68 9.45 -6.95 9.58
CA GLY A 68 10.41 -7.36 8.54
C GLY A 68 9.78 -7.54 7.17
N PHE A 69 10.52 -7.19 6.11
CA PHE A 69 10.12 -7.36 4.72
C PHE A 69 11.01 -8.37 4.00
N ARG A 70 10.41 -9.43 3.44
CA ARG A 70 11.13 -10.37 2.56
C ARG A 70 11.45 -9.77 1.19
N LEU A 71 10.51 -8.98 0.69
CA LEU A 71 10.57 -8.28 -0.60
C LEU A 71 10.11 -6.84 -0.39
N GLU A 72 10.53 -5.94 -1.28
CA GLU A 72 10.09 -4.54 -1.21
C GLU A 72 8.54 -4.45 -1.21
N PRO A 73 7.96 -3.67 -0.28
CA PRO A 73 6.53 -3.38 -0.22
C PRO A 73 6.02 -2.75 -1.51
N ARG A 74 4.78 -3.11 -1.87
CA ARG A 74 4.11 -2.66 -3.09
C ARG A 74 2.87 -1.85 -2.78
N VAL A 75 2.45 -1.06 -3.76
CA VAL A 75 1.26 -0.20 -3.70
C VAL A 75 0.24 -0.70 -4.72
N PHE A 76 -1.02 -0.79 -4.29
CA PHE A 76 -2.15 -1.04 -5.17
C PHE A 76 -3.15 0.11 -5.03
N TRP A 77 -4.03 0.24 -6.02
CA TRP A 77 -5.01 1.31 -6.09
C TRP A 77 -6.41 0.73 -6.25
N LEU A 78 -7.36 1.28 -5.52
CA LEU A 78 -8.78 0.95 -5.59
C LEU A 78 -9.56 2.20 -6.00
N PRO A 79 -10.53 2.07 -6.90
CA PRO A 79 -11.49 3.15 -7.13
C PRO A 79 -12.23 3.48 -5.83
N ASP A 80 -12.37 4.77 -5.56
CA ASP A 80 -13.18 5.34 -4.49
C ASP A 80 -14.15 6.37 -5.10
N GLU A 81 -15.01 7.00 -4.29
CA GLU A 81 -16.09 7.87 -4.80
C GLU A 81 -15.66 8.86 -5.89
N LEU A 82 -14.54 9.57 -5.69
CA LEU A 82 -14.06 10.62 -6.59
C LEU A 82 -12.56 10.52 -6.94
N GLN A 83 -11.88 9.47 -6.47
CA GLN A 83 -10.42 9.36 -6.60
C GLN A 83 -9.98 7.90 -6.56
N MET A 84 -8.72 7.65 -6.93
CA MET A 84 -8.08 6.37 -6.65
C MET A 84 -7.51 6.41 -5.23
N ALA A 85 -7.98 5.52 -4.35
CA ALA A 85 -7.42 5.34 -3.03
C ALA A 85 -6.33 4.26 -3.07
N HIS A 86 -5.18 4.50 -2.44
CA HIS A 86 -4.10 3.52 -2.40
C HIS A 86 -4.13 2.64 -1.14
N GLY A 87 -3.65 1.42 -1.30
CA GLY A 87 -3.33 0.50 -0.23
C GLY A 87 -1.92 -0.06 -0.39
N PHE A 88 -1.49 -0.80 0.61
CA PHE A 88 -0.15 -1.36 0.68
C PHE A 88 -0.19 -2.87 0.82
N VAL A 89 0.69 -3.56 0.12
CA VAL A 89 0.91 -4.99 0.27
C VAL A 89 2.38 -5.25 0.56
N PHE A 90 2.66 -6.04 1.59
CA PHE A 90 4.01 -6.35 2.00
C PHE A 90 4.15 -7.77 2.51
N LYS A 91 5.32 -8.35 2.26
CA LYS A 91 5.62 -9.75 2.53
C LYS A 91 6.48 -9.87 3.78
N GLN A 92 5.99 -10.59 4.77
CA GLN A 92 6.72 -10.84 6.00
C GLN A 92 7.99 -11.65 5.74
N ASP A 93 9.09 -11.26 6.38
CA ASP A 93 10.40 -11.90 6.22
C ASP A 93 10.38 -13.40 6.60
N HIS A 94 10.00 -13.70 7.84
CA HIS A 94 10.18 -15.03 8.44
C HIS A 94 9.38 -16.16 7.76
N ASN A 95 8.09 -15.95 7.46
CA ASN A 95 7.21 -17.00 6.93
C ASN A 95 6.64 -16.69 5.54
N GLY A 96 7.01 -15.56 4.94
CA GLY A 96 6.49 -15.15 3.64
C GLY A 96 5.01 -14.77 3.63
N ALA A 97 4.33 -14.69 4.78
CA ALA A 97 2.93 -14.29 4.85
C ALA A 97 2.74 -12.91 4.24
N THR A 98 1.63 -12.72 3.54
CA THR A 98 1.33 -11.46 2.86
C THR A 98 0.38 -10.65 3.72
N PHE A 99 0.79 -9.43 4.07
CA PHE A 99 -0.04 -8.45 4.72
C PHE A 99 -0.57 -7.46 3.68
N VAL A 100 -1.88 -7.24 3.69
CA VAL A 100 -2.56 -6.27 2.85
C VAL A 100 -3.24 -5.25 3.75
N ALA A 101 -2.85 -3.99 3.65
CA ALA A 101 -3.50 -2.85 4.30
C ALA A 101 -4.28 -2.06 3.26
N SER A 102 -5.61 -2.12 3.33
CA SER A 102 -6.53 -1.51 2.38
C SER A 102 -7.35 -0.38 3.02
N PRO A 103 -7.60 0.75 2.32
CA PRO A 103 -8.48 1.80 2.82
C PRO A 103 -9.96 1.39 2.77
N GLN A 104 -10.30 0.36 1.99
CA GLN A 104 -11.65 -0.18 1.83
C GLN A 104 -11.69 -1.68 2.19
N PRO A 105 -12.85 -2.23 2.58
CA PRO A 105 -12.99 -3.66 2.80
C PRO A 105 -12.69 -4.47 1.54
N LEU A 106 -11.95 -5.57 1.69
CA LEU A 106 -11.66 -6.55 0.63
C LEU A 106 -12.24 -7.92 1.03
N PRO A 107 -13.53 -8.21 0.75
CA PRO A 107 -14.19 -9.44 1.21
C PRO A 107 -13.51 -10.72 0.75
N HIS A 108 -12.93 -10.72 -0.45
CA HIS A 108 -12.19 -11.87 -0.98
C HIS A 108 -10.93 -12.18 -0.15
N LEU A 109 -10.28 -11.19 0.47
CA LEU A 109 -9.16 -11.41 1.38
C LEU A 109 -9.63 -11.83 2.78
N ALA A 110 -10.75 -11.29 3.24
CA ALA A 110 -11.35 -11.69 4.51
C ALA A 110 -11.65 -13.20 4.54
N ALA A 111 -12.18 -13.74 3.43
CA ALA A 111 -12.45 -15.18 3.29
C ALA A 111 -11.18 -16.05 3.33
N LEU A 112 -10.03 -15.52 2.90
CA LEU A 112 -8.74 -16.21 2.91
C LEU A 112 -8.05 -16.16 4.28
N ALA A 113 -8.31 -15.12 5.08
CA ALA A 113 -7.69 -14.94 6.40
C ALA A 113 -8.25 -15.89 7.48
N THR A 114 -9.42 -16.47 7.24
CA THR A 114 -10.09 -17.43 8.13
C THR A 114 -9.82 -18.90 7.81
N ALA A 115 -9.06 -19.18 6.75
CA ALA A 115 -8.70 -20.53 6.30
C ALA A 115 -7.31 -20.93 6.81
#